data_AF-A0A1D9LL69-F1
#
_entry.id   AF-A0A1D9LL69-F1
#
_cell.length_a   1.000
_cell.length_b   1.000
_cell.length_c   1.000
_cell.angle_alpha   90.00
_cell.angle_beta   90.00
_cell.angle_gamma   90.00
#
_symmetry.space_group_name_H-M   'P 1'
#
loop_
_entity.id
_entity.type
_entity.pdbx_description
1 polymer ?
#
loop_
_entity_poly.entity_id
_entity_poly.type
_entity_poly.pdbx_seq_one_letter_code
_entity_poly.pdbx_strand_id
1 'polypeptide(L)'
;MDAVRHILPDPRQYHPQVSLTNRLIHHAQSVLDAPNADDREMWRQGLAGAMDEMLQRRELLSISVALAMVPSQACYQVVWDALRQTVEGGSANVALFALPLVLVAGSREQATLPAEIADIDGLNDLLRRHGVFADGDAALGGALLHPDSLTGLDAVKLYEMSRQGADARNGLPSQPAPITVKEEGVFLRYLLGAAILRDGAEPPVKLGGLVGAWGMPVMKFLGEQLKTEGVTLFPIARPPLPAMQALVAGNFARFEVALQVFASSQIRRLRELDKDPVAILSAHDNGELHFTLSAKGDERNWEGFVWPLASLDNVKLIEENFRELMRECHVRDVHVLAELQAESRDGVPLFFTADDL
;
A
#
# COMPACT_ATOMS: atom_id res chain seq x y z
N MET A 1 -1.33 -22.38 30.81
CA MET A 1 -0.03 -22.17 30.15
C MET A 1 -0.27 -21.09 29.13
N ASP A 2 0.04 -19.83 29.48
CA ASP A 2 -0.10 -18.70 28.57
C ASP A 2 0.84 -18.92 27.40
N ALA A 3 0.28 -19.10 26.20
CA ALA A 3 1.05 -19.11 24.99
C ALA A 3 1.68 -17.71 24.86
N VAL A 4 2.98 -17.62 25.10
CA VAL A 4 3.77 -16.47 24.70
C VAL A 4 3.56 -16.35 23.19
N ARG A 5 2.68 -15.44 22.77
CA ARG A 5 2.59 -15.04 21.37
C ARG A 5 3.95 -14.44 21.06
N HIS A 6 4.79 -15.18 20.37
CA HIS A 6 6.01 -14.63 19.78
C HIS A 6 5.56 -13.60 18.76
N ILE A 7 5.67 -12.32 19.12
CA ILE A 7 5.32 -11.19 18.25
C ILE A 7 6.56 -10.95 17.38
N LEU A 8 6.38 -10.96 16.06
CA LEU A 8 7.41 -10.55 15.11
C LEU A 8 7.87 -9.11 15.46
N PRO A 9 9.18 -8.85 15.68
CA PRO A 9 9.65 -7.52 16.01
C PRO A 9 9.46 -6.57 14.82
N ASP A 10 9.28 -5.29 15.10
CA ASP A 10 9.28 -4.25 14.06
C ASP A 10 10.73 -3.88 13.71
N PRO A 11 11.20 -4.17 12.48
CA PRO A 11 12.59 -3.92 12.10
C PRO A 11 12.86 -2.46 11.73
N ARG A 12 11.82 -1.62 11.61
CA ARG A 12 12.01 -0.24 11.17
C ARG A 12 12.73 0.58 12.23
N GLN A 13 13.68 1.39 11.76
CA GLN A 13 14.47 2.26 12.62
C GLN A 13 13.77 3.61 12.81
N TYR A 14 13.63 4.03 14.06
CA TYR A 14 13.08 5.33 14.45
C TYR A 14 14.13 6.16 15.17
N HIS A 15 14.00 7.48 15.13
CA HIS A 15 14.97 8.35 15.78
C HIS A 15 14.94 8.15 17.30
N PRO A 16 16.07 7.87 17.98
CA PRO A 16 16.06 7.45 19.39
C PRO A 16 15.66 8.56 20.37
N GLN A 17 15.67 9.82 19.94
CA GLN A 17 15.33 10.98 20.77
C GLN A 17 14.19 11.78 20.15
N VAL A 18 13.24 12.19 21.00
CA VAL A 18 12.15 13.08 20.60
C VAL A 18 12.70 14.48 20.35
N SER A 19 12.63 14.96 19.11
CA SER A 19 12.99 16.35 18.77
C SER A 19 11.83 17.29 19.10
N LEU A 20 11.75 17.73 20.37
CA LEU A 20 10.70 18.66 20.82
C LEU A 20 10.83 20.06 20.20
N THR A 21 11.96 20.39 19.59
CA THR A 21 12.13 21.62 18.80
C THR A 21 11.37 21.58 17.48
N ASN A 22 11.06 20.39 16.96
CA ASN A 22 10.20 20.24 15.80
C ASN A 22 8.74 20.29 16.25
N ARG A 23 8.01 21.34 15.83
CA ARG A 23 6.63 21.60 16.24
C ARG A 23 5.67 20.46 15.91
N LEU A 24 5.85 19.77 14.77
CA LEU A 24 5.00 18.65 14.38
C LEU A 24 5.23 17.44 15.27
N ILE A 25 6.50 17.10 15.55
CA ILE A 25 6.85 15.99 16.46
C ILE A 25 6.37 16.29 17.89
N HIS A 26 6.59 17.52 18.37
CA HIS A 26 6.11 17.94 19.70
C HIS A 26 4.60 17.74 19.84
N HIS A 27 3.81 18.25 18.89
CA HIS A 27 2.36 18.11 18.93
C HIS A 27 1.91 16.66 18.79
N ALA A 28 2.51 15.88 17.89
CA ALA A 28 2.19 14.47 17.72
C ALA A 28 2.50 13.64 18.98
N GLN A 29 3.64 13.88 19.61
CA GLN A 29 3.97 13.24 20.89
C GLN A 29 2.98 13.65 21.99
N SER A 30 2.60 14.93 22.04
CA SER A 30 1.60 15.43 22.99
C SER A 30 0.21 14.82 22.77
N VAL A 31 -0.17 14.49 21.53
CA VAL A 31 -1.39 13.71 21.23
C VAL A 31 -1.33 12.31 21.82
N LEU A 32 -0.17 11.64 21.72
CA LEU A 32 0.02 10.28 22.25
C LEU A 32 0.04 10.26 23.78
N ASP A 33 0.66 11.25 24.40
CA ASP A 33 0.83 11.34 25.86
C ASP A 33 -0.35 12.04 26.57
N ALA A 34 -1.33 12.55 25.81
CA ALA A 34 -2.47 13.27 26.36
C ALA A 34 -3.25 12.42 27.39
N PRO A 35 -3.48 12.95 28.61
CA PRO A 35 -4.07 12.17 29.71
C PRO A 35 -5.57 11.94 29.55
N ASN A 36 -6.25 12.74 28.72
CA ASN A 36 -7.68 12.63 28.45
C ASN A 36 -8.00 13.01 26.99
N ALA A 37 -9.26 12.84 26.60
CA ALA A 37 -9.72 13.08 25.23
C ALA A 37 -9.70 14.55 24.84
N ASP A 38 -9.98 15.47 25.77
CA ASP A 38 -10.04 16.91 25.50
C ASP A 38 -8.64 17.47 25.22
N ASP A 39 -7.65 17.11 26.04
CA ASP A 39 -6.24 17.47 25.82
C ASP A 39 -5.74 16.88 24.49
N ARG A 40 -6.11 15.64 24.18
CA ARG A 40 -5.76 14.98 22.92
C ARG A 40 -6.30 15.74 21.73
N GLU A 41 -7.56 16.16 21.80
CA GLU A 41 -8.21 16.90 20.73
C GLU A 41 -7.61 18.30 20.55
N MET A 42 -7.31 19.00 21.65
CA MET A 42 -6.57 20.26 21.60
C MET A 42 -5.23 20.11 20.87
N TRP A 43 -4.43 19.10 21.20
CA TRP A 43 -3.15 18.85 20.54
C TRP A 43 -3.30 18.46 19.06
N ARG A 44 -4.35 17.69 18.71
CA ARG A 44 -4.68 17.38 17.30
C ARG A 44 -5.01 18.62 16.50
N GLN A 45 -5.81 19.53 17.06
CA GLN A 45 -6.12 20.81 16.41
C GLN A 45 -4.87 21.67 16.24
N GLY A 46 -4.00 21.70 17.26
CA GLY A 46 -2.70 22.37 17.19
C GLY A 46 -1.77 21.79 16.11
N LEU A 47 -1.76 20.46 15.96
CA LEU A 47 -1.03 19.75 14.91
C LEU A 47 -1.59 20.07 13.51
N ALA A 48 -2.91 19.99 13.34
CA ALA A 48 -3.58 20.29 12.07
C ALA A 48 -3.34 21.74 11.63
N GLY A 49 -3.42 22.71 12.56
CA GLY A 49 -3.14 24.11 12.27
C GLY A 49 -1.68 24.37 11.89
N ALA A 50 -0.72 23.71 12.57
CA ALA A 50 0.69 23.79 12.21
C ALA A 50 0.96 23.17 10.82
N MET A 51 0.33 22.04 10.52
CA MET A 51 0.44 21.37 9.22
C MET A 51 -0.11 22.24 8.09
N ASP A 52 -1.29 22.85 8.29
CA ASP A 52 -1.92 23.75 7.32
C ASP A 52 -1.04 24.98 7.05
N GLU A 53 -0.51 25.61 8.10
CA GLU A 53 0.44 26.73 7.97
C GLU A 53 1.67 26.35 7.13
N MET A 54 2.25 25.18 7.38
CA MET A 54 3.43 24.70 6.64
C MET A 54 3.11 24.38 5.18
N LEU A 55 1.95 23.78 4.88
CA LEU A 55 1.50 23.51 3.52
C LEU A 55 1.23 24.80 2.74
N GLN A 56 0.56 25.79 3.36
CA GLN A 56 0.35 27.11 2.76
C GLN A 56 1.66 27.84 2.43
N ARG A 57 2.67 27.68 3.28
CA ARG A 57 4.02 28.24 3.08
C ARG A 57 4.92 27.37 2.20
N ARG A 58 4.42 26.23 1.71
CA ARG A 58 5.15 25.25 0.88
C ARG A 58 6.40 24.69 1.56
N GLU A 59 6.37 24.54 2.88
CA GLU A 59 7.49 24.04 3.70
C GLU A 59 7.59 22.50 3.69
N LEU A 60 7.54 21.88 2.52
CA LEU A 60 7.52 20.41 2.36
C LEU A 60 8.73 19.74 3.02
N LEU A 61 9.92 20.35 2.91
CA LEU A 61 11.14 19.81 3.53
C LEU A 61 11.00 19.67 5.04
N SER A 62 10.39 20.66 5.71
CA SER A 62 10.19 20.64 7.16
C SER A 62 9.22 19.51 7.58
N ILE A 63 8.21 19.23 6.76
CA ILE A 63 7.28 18.10 6.96
C ILE A 63 8.02 16.77 6.79
N SER A 64 8.80 16.63 5.71
CA SER A 64 9.59 15.41 5.44
C SER A 64 10.61 15.13 6.55
N VAL A 65 11.29 16.17 7.05
CA VAL A 65 12.20 16.06 8.20
C VAL A 65 11.45 15.62 9.44
N ALA A 66 10.25 16.14 9.70
CA ALA A 66 9.45 15.70 10.84
C ALA A 66 9.12 14.20 10.75
N LEU A 67 8.66 13.72 9.58
CA LEU A 67 8.33 12.31 9.35
C LEU A 67 9.55 11.39 9.48
N ALA A 68 10.73 11.82 9.03
CA ALA A 68 11.98 11.05 9.13
C ALA A 68 12.55 11.00 10.57
N MET A 69 12.23 12.01 11.39
CA MET A 69 12.80 12.19 12.74
C MET A 69 11.85 11.77 13.87
N VAL A 70 10.71 11.14 13.54
CA VAL A 70 9.77 10.66 14.56
C VAL A 70 10.39 9.57 15.43
N PRO A 71 10.04 9.53 16.73
CA PRO A 71 10.62 8.58 17.69
C PRO A 71 9.99 7.19 17.67
N SER A 72 8.88 7.01 16.96
CA SER A 72 8.14 5.75 16.94
C SER A 72 7.18 5.68 15.76
N GLN A 73 6.70 4.47 15.44
CA GLN A 73 5.65 4.25 14.44
C GLN A 73 4.36 4.99 14.80
N ALA A 74 3.95 4.97 16.07
CA ALA A 74 2.74 5.65 16.52
C ALA A 74 2.84 7.17 16.29
N CYS A 75 4.01 7.76 16.51
CA CYS A 75 4.24 9.18 16.24
C CYS A 75 4.24 9.46 14.73
N TYR A 76 4.86 8.58 13.92
CA TYR A 76 4.77 8.65 12.45
C TYR A 76 3.30 8.70 12.00
N GLN A 77 2.47 7.78 12.49
CA GLN A 77 1.06 7.68 12.13
C GLN A 77 0.30 8.96 12.47
N VAL A 78 0.51 9.53 13.66
CA VAL A 78 -0.15 10.79 14.05
C VAL A 78 0.25 11.95 13.13
N VAL A 79 1.54 12.11 12.81
CA VAL A 79 2.01 13.16 11.89
C VAL A 79 1.47 12.94 10.48
N TRP A 80 1.52 11.70 9.98
CA TRP A 80 1.01 11.34 8.67
C TRP A 80 -0.50 11.55 8.54
N ASP A 81 -1.28 11.15 9.55
CA ASP A 81 -2.72 11.32 9.56
C ASP A 81 -3.11 12.79 9.55
N ALA A 82 -2.39 13.64 10.29
CA ALA A 82 -2.58 15.09 10.24
C ALA A 82 -2.27 15.64 8.84
N LEU A 83 -1.15 15.25 8.22
CA LEU A 83 -0.79 15.65 6.86
C LEU A 83 -1.90 15.27 5.87
N ARG A 84 -2.29 13.99 5.89
CA ARG A 84 -3.34 13.43 5.05
C ARG A 84 -4.67 14.17 5.22
N GLN A 85 -5.11 14.39 6.46
CA GLN A 85 -6.39 15.07 6.75
C GLN A 85 -6.39 16.52 6.26
N THR A 86 -5.27 17.24 6.39
CA THR A 86 -5.13 18.63 5.92
C THR A 86 -5.08 18.72 4.39
N VAL A 87 -4.46 17.73 3.72
CA VAL A 87 -4.35 17.67 2.25
C VAL A 87 -5.65 17.21 1.60
N GLU A 88 -6.22 16.11 2.08
CA GLU A 88 -7.32 15.39 1.42
C GLU A 88 -8.71 15.72 2.00
N GLY A 89 -8.76 16.37 3.17
CA GLY A 89 -9.98 16.82 3.83
C GLY A 89 -10.06 18.35 3.93
N GLY A 90 -10.64 18.84 5.02
CA GLY A 90 -10.71 20.27 5.34
C GLY A 90 -11.49 21.08 4.29
N SER A 91 -10.91 22.20 3.85
CA SER A 91 -11.50 23.13 2.87
C SER A 91 -11.29 22.69 1.41
N ALA A 92 -11.07 21.40 1.15
CA ALA A 92 -10.91 20.90 -0.21
C ALA A 92 -12.21 21.05 -1.01
N ASN A 93 -12.09 21.56 -2.23
CA ASN A 93 -13.18 21.67 -3.20
C ASN A 93 -13.20 20.47 -4.15
N VAL A 94 -12.15 19.64 -4.11
CA VAL A 94 -11.95 18.48 -4.98
C VAL A 94 -11.33 17.36 -4.17
N ALA A 95 -11.95 16.18 -4.21
CA ALA A 95 -11.32 14.95 -3.78
C ALA A 95 -10.49 14.39 -4.94
N LEU A 96 -9.17 14.45 -4.80
CA LEU A 96 -8.23 13.74 -5.68
C LEU A 96 -8.09 12.31 -5.17
N PHE A 97 -8.38 11.33 -6.02
CA PHE A 97 -8.41 9.93 -5.62
C PHE A 97 -7.80 9.04 -6.69
N ALA A 98 -7.33 7.86 -6.30
CA ALA A 98 -6.87 6.84 -7.23
C ALA A 98 -7.54 5.51 -6.97
N LEU A 99 -7.73 4.73 -8.04
CA LEU A 99 -8.10 3.33 -8.01
C LEU A 99 -6.82 2.48 -8.18
N PRO A 100 -6.32 1.83 -7.12
CA PRO A 100 -5.18 0.94 -7.23
C PRO A 100 -5.57 -0.34 -7.99
N LEU A 101 -4.75 -0.72 -8.97
CA LEU A 101 -4.90 -1.94 -9.76
C LEU A 101 -3.67 -2.81 -9.56
N VAL A 102 -3.83 -3.93 -8.86
CA VAL A 102 -2.80 -4.97 -8.77
C VAL A 102 -3.01 -5.92 -9.94
N LEU A 103 -2.01 -6.06 -10.80
CA LEU A 103 -2.08 -6.85 -12.03
C LEU A 103 -1.17 -8.06 -11.87
N VAL A 104 -1.74 -9.24 -11.74
CA VAL A 104 -0.99 -10.50 -11.79
C VAL A 104 -0.93 -10.95 -13.24
N ALA A 105 0.26 -11.03 -13.81
CA ALA A 105 0.43 -11.35 -15.22
C ALA A 105 1.51 -12.43 -15.42
N GLY A 106 1.24 -13.34 -16.35
CA GLY A 106 2.13 -14.43 -16.72
C GLY A 106 2.29 -14.53 -18.24
N SER A 107 3.53 -14.64 -18.74
CA SER A 107 3.79 -14.93 -20.16
C SER A 107 5.06 -15.77 -20.37
N ARG A 108 5.02 -16.65 -21.37
CA ARG A 108 6.18 -17.47 -21.77
C ARG A 108 7.19 -16.68 -22.59
N GLU A 109 6.69 -15.75 -23.40
CA GLU A 109 7.50 -14.83 -24.19
C GLU A 109 7.40 -13.44 -23.59
N GLN A 110 8.32 -12.55 -23.94
CA GLN A 110 8.23 -11.18 -23.49
C GLN A 110 7.06 -10.48 -24.19
N ALA A 111 6.13 -9.93 -23.42
CA ALA A 111 4.97 -9.20 -23.93
C ALA A 111 4.80 -7.88 -23.18
N THR A 112 4.14 -6.90 -23.81
CA THR A 112 3.85 -5.62 -23.19
C THR A 112 2.34 -5.41 -23.12
N LEU A 113 1.81 -5.20 -21.92
CA LEU A 113 0.41 -4.89 -21.70
C LEU A 113 0.08 -3.46 -22.17
N PRO A 114 -1.16 -3.19 -22.63
CA PRO A 114 -1.63 -1.83 -22.83
C PRO A 114 -1.42 -0.96 -21.58
N ALA A 115 -1.07 0.29 -21.80
CA ALA A 115 -0.79 1.26 -20.73
C ALA A 115 -1.99 2.18 -20.43
N GLU A 116 -3.11 2.00 -21.11
CA GLU A 116 -4.31 2.82 -21.00
C GLU A 116 -5.58 1.97 -21.11
N ILE A 117 -6.67 2.46 -20.51
CA ILE A 117 -8.03 1.96 -20.70
C ILE A 117 -8.65 2.70 -21.87
N ALA A 118 -8.84 2.01 -23.00
CA ALA A 118 -9.34 2.61 -24.23
C ALA A 118 -10.79 3.11 -24.08
N ASP A 119 -11.65 2.32 -23.41
CA ASP A 119 -13.05 2.70 -23.12
C ASP A 119 -13.19 3.26 -21.69
N ILE A 120 -12.60 4.43 -21.46
CA ILE A 120 -12.65 5.08 -20.15
C ILE A 120 -14.07 5.52 -19.75
N ASP A 121 -14.89 5.91 -20.72
CA ASP A 121 -16.30 6.28 -20.46
C ASP A 121 -17.10 5.06 -19.99
N GLY A 122 -16.92 3.90 -20.65
CA GLY A 122 -17.52 2.64 -20.23
C GLY A 122 -17.09 2.20 -18.84
N LEU A 123 -15.83 2.42 -18.45
CA LEU A 123 -15.36 2.17 -17.08
C LEU A 123 -16.05 3.08 -16.06
N ASN A 124 -16.09 4.39 -16.33
CA ASN A 124 -16.75 5.35 -15.45
C ASN A 124 -18.25 5.05 -15.28
N ASP A 125 -18.94 4.67 -16.36
CA ASP A 125 -20.34 4.28 -16.32
C ASP A 125 -20.57 2.95 -15.60
N LEU A 126 -19.63 2.00 -15.70
CA LEU A 126 -19.67 0.78 -14.91
C LEU A 126 -19.57 1.09 -13.41
N LEU A 127 -18.64 1.97 -13.02
CA LEU A 127 -18.48 2.39 -11.62
C LEU A 127 -19.70 3.14 -11.09
N ARG A 128 -20.36 3.97 -11.91
CA ARG A 128 -21.65 4.61 -11.57
C ARG A 128 -22.76 3.59 -11.38
N ARG A 129 -22.94 2.67 -12.33
CA ARG A 129 -23.99 1.63 -12.27
C ARG A 129 -23.89 0.76 -11.04
N HIS A 130 -22.68 0.52 -10.54
CA HIS A 130 -22.47 -0.25 -9.31
C HIS A 130 -22.27 0.61 -8.05
N GLY A 131 -22.54 1.92 -8.13
CA GLY A 131 -22.62 2.82 -6.98
C GLY A 131 -21.28 3.12 -6.32
N VAL A 132 -20.16 2.99 -7.06
CA VAL A 132 -18.84 3.51 -6.66
C VAL A 132 -18.80 5.02 -6.88
N PHE A 133 -19.36 5.47 -8.00
CA PHE A 133 -19.66 6.89 -8.24
C PHE A 133 -21.16 7.12 -8.06
N ALA A 134 -21.50 8.25 -7.45
CA ALA A 134 -22.87 8.72 -7.33
C ALA A 134 -23.16 9.79 -8.39
N ASP A 135 -24.40 10.32 -8.39
CA ASP A 135 -24.74 11.47 -9.22
C ASP A 135 -23.91 12.68 -8.81
N GLY A 136 -23.10 13.19 -9.73
CA GLY A 136 -22.20 14.31 -9.47
C GLY A 136 -21.00 14.27 -10.40
N ASP A 137 -20.06 15.17 -10.15
CA ASP A 137 -18.90 15.33 -11.01
C ASP A 137 -17.72 14.53 -10.48
N ALA A 138 -17.73 13.22 -10.74
CA ALA A 138 -16.63 12.29 -10.47
C ALA A 138 -16.25 11.51 -11.73
N ALA A 139 -14.96 11.44 -12.01
CA ALA A 139 -14.41 10.66 -13.12
C ALA A 139 -12.96 10.21 -12.86
N LEU A 140 -12.60 9.07 -13.43
CA LEU A 140 -11.23 8.58 -13.60
C LEU A 140 -10.70 8.95 -14.99
N GLY A 141 -9.38 9.17 -15.07
CA GLY A 141 -8.62 9.13 -16.31
C GLY A 141 -8.28 7.70 -16.73
N GLY A 142 -7.97 7.51 -18.02
CA GLY A 142 -7.69 6.19 -18.61
C GLY A 142 -6.24 5.73 -18.54
N ALA A 143 -5.29 6.62 -18.22
CA ALA A 143 -3.87 6.26 -18.17
C ALA A 143 -3.56 5.37 -16.96
N LEU A 144 -2.92 4.22 -17.19
CA LEU A 144 -2.38 3.38 -16.14
C LEU A 144 -1.05 3.96 -15.67
N LEU A 145 -1.09 4.65 -14.54
CA LEU A 145 0.05 5.37 -14.00
C LEU A 145 0.97 4.44 -13.19
N HIS A 146 2.27 4.65 -13.31
CA HIS A 146 3.26 4.04 -12.42
C HIS A 146 3.09 4.61 -10.99
N PRO A 147 3.42 3.84 -9.92
CA PRO A 147 3.49 4.40 -8.58
C PRO A 147 4.29 5.71 -8.50
N ASP A 148 5.39 5.82 -9.25
CA ASP A 148 6.23 7.04 -9.27
C ASP A 148 5.45 8.28 -9.73
N SER A 149 4.50 8.12 -10.65
CA SER A 149 3.66 9.23 -11.12
C SER A 149 2.78 9.80 -9.99
N LEU A 150 2.29 8.95 -9.08
CA LEU A 150 1.58 9.41 -7.89
C LEU A 150 2.54 9.97 -6.84
N THR A 151 3.73 9.39 -6.66
CA THR A 151 4.73 9.97 -5.73
C THR A 151 5.21 11.37 -6.17
N GLY A 152 5.17 11.66 -7.47
CA GLY A 152 5.42 12.99 -8.02
C GLY A 152 4.30 14.01 -7.74
N LEU A 153 3.17 13.58 -7.16
CA LEU A 153 2.16 14.44 -6.56
C LEU A 153 2.44 14.54 -5.06
N ASP A 154 3.45 15.34 -4.70
CA ASP A 154 3.76 15.57 -3.29
C ASP A 154 2.58 16.24 -2.55
N ALA A 155 2.67 16.27 -1.22
CA ALA A 155 1.60 16.76 -0.37
C ALA A 155 1.25 18.24 -0.62
N VAL A 156 2.23 19.08 -0.99
CA VAL A 156 1.98 20.49 -1.31
C VAL A 156 1.20 20.60 -2.61
N LYS A 157 1.61 19.85 -3.65
CA LYS A 157 0.92 19.83 -4.93
C LYS A 157 -0.52 19.32 -4.79
N LEU A 158 -0.73 18.24 -4.04
CA LEU A 158 -2.07 17.72 -3.76
C LEU A 158 -2.92 18.73 -2.96
N TYR A 159 -2.33 19.37 -1.95
CA TYR A 159 -2.99 20.41 -1.16
C TYR A 159 -3.46 21.57 -2.03
N GLU A 160 -2.63 22.05 -2.96
CA GLU A 160 -3.00 23.13 -3.87
C GLU A 160 -4.06 22.70 -4.89
N MET A 161 -3.87 21.54 -5.52
CA MET A 161 -4.82 21.04 -6.53
C MET A 161 -6.20 20.78 -5.93
N SER A 162 -6.30 20.26 -4.70
CA SER A 162 -7.60 20.03 -4.03
C SER A 162 -8.42 21.31 -3.84
N ARG A 163 -7.80 22.50 -3.93
CA ARG A 163 -8.43 23.82 -3.77
C ARG A 163 -8.75 24.51 -5.10
N GLN A 164 -8.27 23.99 -6.23
CA GLN A 164 -8.43 24.58 -7.57
C GLN A 164 -9.81 24.32 -8.22
N GLY A 165 -10.69 23.54 -7.58
CA GLY A 165 -12.01 23.22 -8.15
C GLY A 165 -11.89 22.42 -9.45
N ALA A 166 -12.75 22.72 -10.44
CA ALA A 166 -12.83 21.94 -11.68
C ALA A 166 -11.49 21.83 -12.45
N ASP A 167 -10.62 22.82 -12.34
CA ASP A 167 -9.32 22.86 -13.04
C ASP A 167 -8.32 21.81 -12.53
N ALA A 168 -8.54 21.25 -11.33
CA ALA A 168 -7.64 20.25 -10.74
C ALA A 168 -7.44 19.01 -11.64
N ARG A 169 -8.45 18.66 -12.46
CA ARG A 169 -8.37 17.55 -13.42
C ARG A 169 -7.29 17.73 -14.47
N ASN A 170 -7.10 18.96 -14.94
CA ASN A 170 -6.13 19.26 -15.99
C ASN A 170 -4.68 19.12 -15.48
N GLY A 171 -4.47 19.18 -14.17
CA GLY A 171 -3.17 19.01 -13.53
C GLY A 171 -2.81 17.56 -13.19
N LEU A 172 -3.71 16.59 -13.43
CA LEU A 172 -3.46 15.19 -13.12
C LEU A 172 -2.44 14.59 -14.09
N PRO A 173 -1.50 13.76 -13.60
CA PRO A 173 -0.60 13.00 -14.47
C PRO A 173 -1.41 12.12 -15.42
N SER A 174 -1.05 12.17 -16.70
CA SER A 174 -1.68 11.39 -17.76
C SER A 174 -0.68 10.54 -18.54
N GLN A 175 0.61 10.55 -18.16
CA GLN A 175 1.63 9.77 -18.85
C GLN A 175 1.45 8.27 -18.55
N PRO A 176 1.12 7.45 -19.57
CA PRO A 176 0.93 6.02 -19.40
C PRO A 176 2.25 5.31 -19.05
N ALA A 177 2.17 4.28 -18.23
CA ALA A 177 3.31 3.45 -17.87
C ALA A 177 3.10 2.00 -18.31
N PRO A 178 3.63 1.57 -19.48
CA PRO A 178 3.48 0.19 -19.95
C PRO A 178 4.07 -0.81 -18.96
N ILE A 179 3.58 -2.05 -19.02
CA ILE A 179 4.10 -3.17 -18.23
C ILE A 179 4.68 -4.19 -19.21
N THR A 180 5.96 -4.47 -19.07
CA THR A 180 6.60 -5.60 -19.73
C THR A 180 6.53 -6.82 -18.83
N VAL A 181 5.94 -7.90 -19.35
CA VAL A 181 5.79 -9.18 -18.66
C VAL A 181 6.72 -10.19 -19.31
N LYS A 182 7.48 -10.90 -18.49
CA LYS A 182 8.24 -12.09 -18.85
C LYS A 182 8.17 -13.02 -17.64
N GLU A 183 7.82 -14.28 -17.86
CA GLU A 183 7.46 -15.22 -16.77
C GLU A 183 6.26 -14.68 -15.99
N GLU A 184 6.25 -14.80 -14.67
CA GLU A 184 5.17 -14.36 -13.79
C GLU A 184 5.57 -13.12 -13.00
N GLY A 185 4.64 -12.18 -12.83
CA GLY A 185 4.88 -10.96 -12.09
C GLY A 185 3.62 -10.33 -11.52
N VAL A 186 3.80 -9.58 -10.43
CA VAL A 186 2.74 -8.79 -9.78
C VAL A 186 3.10 -7.32 -9.88
N PHE A 187 2.28 -6.60 -10.64
CA PHE A 187 2.49 -5.19 -10.95
C PHE A 187 1.43 -4.32 -10.28
N LEU A 188 1.74 -3.05 -10.07
CA LEU A 188 0.80 -2.06 -9.54
C LEU A 188 0.69 -0.90 -10.51
N ARG A 189 -0.54 -0.52 -10.81
CA ARG A 189 -0.87 0.70 -11.55
C ARG A 189 -1.99 1.43 -10.84
N TYR A 190 -2.12 2.71 -11.17
CA TYR A 190 -3.19 3.55 -10.65
C TYR A 190 -3.97 4.16 -11.81
N LEU A 191 -5.30 4.16 -11.70
CA LEU A 191 -6.14 5.10 -12.43
C LEU A 191 -6.42 6.27 -11.49
N LEU A 192 -6.05 7.48 -11.89
CA LEU A 192 -6.25 8.68 -11.09
C LEU A 192 -7.54 9.39 -11.51
N GLY A 193 -8.24 9.98 -10.55
CA GLY A 193 -9.49 10.69 -10.77
C GLY A 193 -9.67 11.88 -9.85
N ALA A 194 -10.70 12.64 -10.14
CA ALA A 194 -11.11 13.78 -9.33
C ALA A 194 -12.63 13.84 -9.21
N ALA A 195 -13.08 14.12 -7.99
CA ALA A 195 -14.48 14.35 -7.66
C ALA A 195 -14.67 15.76 -7.13
N ILE A 196 -15.55 16.55 -7.74
CA ILE A 196 -15.87 17.90 -7.28
C ILE A 196 -16.76 17.79 -6.04
N LEU A 197 -16.32 18.43 -4.96
CA LEU A 197 -17.02 18.48 -3.69
C LEU A 197 -17.96 19.68 -3.68
N ARG A 198 -19.22 19.45 -3.33
CA ARG A 198 -20.20 20.52 -3.14
C ARG A 198 -20.37 20.75 -1.65
N ASP A 199 -20.46 22.01 -1.25
CA ASP A 199 -20.56 22.38 0.15
C ASP A 199 -21.76 21.69 0.83
N GLY A 200 -21.51 21.07 1.98
CA GLY A 200 -22.48 20.30 2.75
C GLY A 200 -23.00 19.00 2.11
N ALA A 201 -22.51 18.59 0.93
CA ALA A 201 -22.91 17.35 0.26
C ALA A 201 -21.88 16.23 0.44
N GLU A 202 -22.34 14.97 0.38
CA GLU A 202 -21.42 13.84 0.34
C GLU A 202 -20.61 13.83 -0.98
N PRO A 203 -19.33 13.41 -0.96
CA PRO A 203 -18.54 13.27 -2.16
C PRO A 203 -19.21 12.35 -3.20
N PRO A 204 -19.20 12.68 -4.51
CA PRO A 204 -19.81 11.85 -5.54
C PRO A 204 -19.01 10.57 -5.87
N VAL A 205 -18.10 10.18 -4.98
CA VAL A 205 -17.27 8.97 -5.05
C VAL A 205 -17.21 8.33 -3.67
N LYS A 206 -17.43 7.02 -3.61
CA LYS A 206 -17.21 6.22 -2.41
C LYS A 206 -15.74 5.89 -2.28
N LEU A 207 -15.10 6.52 -1.30
CA LEU A 207 -13.70 6.35 -0.99
C LEU A 207 -13.54 5.30 0.12
N GLY A 208 -12.75 4.27 -0.13
CA GLY A 208 -12.57 3.12 0.76
C GLY A 208 -13.72 2.11 0.70
N GLY A 209 -13.85 1.33 1.78
CA GLY A 209 -14.85 0.26 1.89
C GLY A 209 -14.42 -1.06 1.24
N LEU A 210 -15.33 -2.05 1.22
CA LEU A 210 -15.05 -3.35 0.62
C LEU A 210 -15.29 -3.33 -0.90
N VAL A 211 -14.50 -4.11 -1.63
CA VAL A 211 -14.79 -4.43 -3.03
C VAL A 211 -16.02 -5.33 -3.06
N GLY A 212 -17.19 -4.70 -3.14
CA GLY A 212 -18.48 -5.39 -3.17
C GLY A 212 -18.85 -5.87 -4.59
N ALA A 213 -20.12 -5.72 -4.95
CA ALA A 213 -20.68 -6.20 -6.21
C ALA A 213 -20.02 -5.63 -7.49
N TRP A 214 -19.27 -4.53 -7.39
CA TRP A 214 -18.60 -3.89 -8.52
C TRP A 214 -17.28 -4.57 -8.93
N GLY A 215 -16.67 -5.37 -8.03
CA GLY A 215 -15.33 -5.94 -8.25
C GLY A 215 -15.25 -6.88 -9.45
N MET A 216 -16.15 -7.87 -9.52
CA MET A 216 -16.18 -8.82 -10.63
C MET A 216 -16.47 -8.16 -11.99
N PRO A 217 -17.48 -7.27 -12.11
CA PRO A 217 -17.71 -6.52 -13.35
C PRO A 217 -16.48 -5.72 -13.80
N VAL A 218 -15.83 -4.98 -12.90
CA VAL A 218 -14.64 -4.18 -13.24
C VAL A 218 -13.47 -5.08 -13.62
N MET A 219 -13.22 -6.17 -12.91
CA MET A 219 -12.19 -7.14 -13.26
C MET A 219 -12.38 -7.70 -14.68
N LYS A 220 -13.61 -8.09 -15.06
CA LYS A 220 -13.91 -8.57 -16.41
C LYS A 220 -13.68 -7.48 -17.45
N PHE A 221 -14.15 -6.27 -17.17
CA PHE A 221 -13.96 -5.13 -18.05
C PHE A 221 -12.46 -4.85 -18.29
N LEU A 222 -11.66 -4.74 -17.22
CA LEU A 222 -10.23 -4.52 -17.30
C LEU A 222 -9.50 -5.66 -18.01
N GLY A 223 -9.92 -6.91 -17.78
CA GLY A 223 -9.35 -8.09 -18.45
C GLY A 223 -9.49 -8.03 -19.98
N GLU A 224 -10.63 -7.55 -20.49
CA GLU A 224 -10.81 -7.35 -21.93
C GLU A 224 -10.06 -6.12 -22.45
N GLN A 225 -10.06 -5.01 -21.72
CA GLN A 225 -9.35 -3.79 -22.12
C GLN A 225 -7.82 -3.97 -22.20
N LEU A 226 -7.27 -4.82 -21.35
CA LEU A 226 -5.83 -5.08 -21.24
C LEU A 226 -5.40 -6.40 -21.89
N LYS A 227 -6.29 -7.01 -22.66
CA LYS A 227 -6.05 -8.30 -23.30
C LYS A 227 -4.85 -8.22 -24.22
N THR A 228 -3.90 -9.13 -24.01
CA THR A 228 -2.66 -9.22 -24.77
C THR A 228 -2.42 -10.67 -25.16
N GLU A 229 -2.06 -10.92 -26.43
CA GLU A 229 -1.80 -12.27 -26.92
C GLU A 229 -0.64 -12.92 -26.13
N GLY A 230 -0.80 -14.19 -25.77
CA GLY A 230 0.22 -14.92 -25.02
C GLY A 230 0.38 -14.51 -23.55
N VAL A 231 -0.46 -13.62 -23.02
CA VAL A 231 -0.44 -13.20 -21.61
C VAL A 231 -1.68 -13.71 -20.89
N THR A 232 -1.46 -14.35 -19.74
CA THR A 232 -2.52 -14.56 -18.75
C THR A 232 -2.52 -13.38 -17.80
N LEU A 233 -3.66 -12.69 -17.65
CA LEU A 233 -3.78 -11.49 -16.82
C LEU A 233 -4.95 -11.64 -15.85
N PHE A 234 -4.70 -11.33 -14.58
CA PHE A 234 -5.71 -11.25 -13.53
C PHE A 234 -5.67 -9.86 -12.87
N PRO A 235 -6.54 -8.92 -13.28
CA PRO A 235 -6.57 -7.58 -12.72
C PRO A 235 -7.39 -7.54 -11.42
N ILE A 236 -6.77 -7.09 -10.34
CA ILE A 236 -7.37 -6.95 -9.02
C ILE A 236 -7.52 -5.46 -8.71
N ALA A 237 -8.73 -4.95 -8.88
CA ALA A 237 -9.06 -3.57 -8.50
C ALA A 237 -9.27 -3.47 -6.99
N ARG A 238 -8.60 -2.51 -6.36
CA ARG A 238 -8.86 -2.09 -4.98
C ARG A 238 -9.84 -0.91 -4.96
N PRO A 239 -10.53 -0.65 -3.84
CA PRO A 239 -11.44 0.49 -3.74
C PRO A 239 -10.74 1.81 -4.07
N PRO A 240 -11.45 2.79 -4.67
CA PRO A 240 -10.93 4.14 -4.81
C PRO A 240 -10.55 4.69 -3.43
N LEU A 241 -9.40 5.33 -3.33
CA LEU A 241 -8.92 5.97 -2.11
C LEU A 241 -8.40 7.36 -2.44
N PRO A 242 -8.44 8.31 -1.48
CA PRO A 242 -7.71 9.57 -1.62
C PRO A 242 -6.25 9.33 -2.01
N ALA A 243 -5.67 10.22 -2.82
CA ALA A 243 -4.42 9.95 -3.53
C ALA A 243 -3.25 9.48 -2.63
N MET A 244 -3.05 10.10 -1.46
CA MET A 244 -2.00 9.71 -0.52
C MET A 244 -2.27 8.35 0.11
N GLN A 245 -3.55 8.04 0.38
CA GLN A 245 -3.95 6.72 0.91
C GLN A 245 -3.84 5.61 -0.12
N ALA A 246 -4.19 5.90 -1.38
CA ALA A 246 -4.06 4.96 -2.48
C ALA A 246 -2.60 4.52 -2.69
N LEU A 247 -1.64 5.43 -2.52
CA LEU A 247 -0.22 5.09 -2.55
C LEU A 247 0.15 4.02 -1.52
N VAL A 248 -0.22 4.26 -0.26
CA VAL A 248 0.06 3.35 0.86
C VAL A 248 -0.65 2.01 0.67
N ALA A 249 -1.97 2.03 0.46
CA ALA A 249 -2.78 0.83 0.35
C ALA A 249 -2.46 0.02 -0.91
N GLY A 250 -2.14 0.69 -2.03
CA GLY A 250 -1.77 0.02 -3.27
C GLY A 250 -0.43 -0.72 -3.16
N ASN A 251 0.57 -0.10 -2.52
CA ASN A 251 1.86 -0.76 -2.30
C ASN A 251 1.72 -1.99 -1.39
N PHE A 252 1.01 -1.85 -0.27
CA PHE A 252 0.68 -2.98 0.61
C PHE A 252 -0.02 -4.10 -0.15
N ALA A 253 -1.06 -3.76 -0.93
CA ALA A 253 -1.80 -4.74 -1.72
C ALA A 253 -0.95 -5.47 -2.76
N ARG A 254 0.00 -4.78 -3.40
CA ARG A 254 0.93 -5.39 -4.36
C ARG A 254 1.79 -6.46 -3.68
N PHE A 255 2.38 -6.14 -2.53
CA PHE A 255 3.20 -7.09 -1.79
C PHE A 255 2.38 -8.26 -1.20
N GLU A 256 1.17 -7.99 -0.71
CA GLU A 256 0.24 -9.03 -0.26
C GLU A 256 -0.05 -10.05 -1.37
N VAL A 257 -0.43 -9.57 -2.55
CA VAL A 257 -0.70 -10.45 -3.70
C VAL A 257 0.57 -11.15 -4.18
N ALA A 258 1.71 -10.46 -4.21
CA ALA A 258 2.98 -11.07 -4.58
C ALA A 258 3.39 -12.21 -3.63
N LEU A 259 3.19 -12.03 -2.32
CA LEU A 259 3.42 -13.07 -1.32
C LEU A 259 2.48 -14.27 -1.52
N GLN A 260 1.20 -14.04 -1.83
CA GLN A 260 0.24 -15.12 -2.14
C GLN A 260 0.66 -15.92 -3.37
N VAL A 261 1.04 -15.23 -4.45
CA VAL A 261 1.50 -15.85 -5.69
C VAL A 261 2.77 -16.68 -5.43
N PHE A 262 3.78 -16.08 -4.79
CA PHE A 262 5.00 -16.77 -4.34
C PHE A 262 4.67 -18.02 -3.53
N ALA A 263 3.88 -17.88 -2.46
CA ALA A 263 3.58 -18.96 -1.54
C ALA A 263 2.87 -20.12 -2.24
N SER A 264 1.83 -19.82 -3.01
CA SER A 264 1.05 -20.83 -3.71
C SER A 264 1.89 -21.63 -4.72
N SER A 265 2.80 -20.96 -5.44
CA SER A 265 3.70 -21.59 -6.39
C SER A 265 4.70 -22.52 -5.70
N GLN A 266 5.35 -22.04 -4.63
CA GLN A 266 6.38 -22.81 -3.92
C GLN A 266 5.81 -23.98 -3.13
N ILE A 267 4.67 -23.80 -2.48
CA ILE A 267 3.97 -24.89 -1.78
C ILE A 267 3.57 -26.00 -2.76
N ARG A 268 3.06 -25.62 -3.94
CA ARG A 268 2.72 -26.59 -4.99
C ARG A 268 3.96 -27.36 -5.44
N ARG A 269 5.06 -26.65 -5.73
CA ARG A 269 6.33 -27.26 -6.17
C ARG A 269 6.89 -28.25 -5.15
N LEU A 270 6.93 -27.90 -3.87
CA LEU A 270 7.39 -28.79 -2.80
C LEU A 270 6.53 -30.06 -2.72
N ARG A 271 5.21 -29.92 -2.82
CA ARG A 271 4.28 -31.08 -2.79
C ARG A 271 4.44 -31.99 -4.01
N GLU A 272 4.71 -31.44 -5.19
CA GLU A 272 5.02 -32.23 -6.39
C GLU A 272 6.31 -33.07 -6.23
N LEU A 273 7.21 -32.65 -5.35
CA LEU A 273 8.43 -33.36 -4.97
C LEU A 273 8.26 -34.29 -3.75
N ASP A 274 7.02 -34.54 -3.32
CA ASP A 274 6.69 -35.33 -2.12
C ASP A 274 7.37 -34.80 -0.84
N LYS A 275 7.46 -33.47 -0.74
CA LYS A 275 8.01 -32.76 0.43
C LYS A 275 6.90 -32.10 1.24
N ASP A 276 7.07 -32.13 2.56
CA ASP A 276 6.25 -31.36 3.50
C ASP A 276 6.78 -29.92 3.60
N PRO A 277 5.99 -28.90 3.19
CA PRO A 277 6.43 -27.52 3.26
C PRO A 277 6.56 -27.02 4.71
N VAL A 278 7.62 -26.26 4.96
CA VAL A 278 7.88 -25.50 6.18
C VAL A 278 7.97 -24.03 5.79
N ALA A 279 7.20 -23.19 6.48
CA ALA A 279 7.15 -21.74 6.24
C ALA A 279 7.79 -20.98 7.39
N ILE A 280 8.68 -20.04 7.08
CA ILE A 280 9.40 -19.24 8.08
C ILE A 280 9.23 -17.75 7.76
N LEU A 281 8.97 -16.94 8.78
CA LEU A 281 8.93 -15.48 8.71
C LEU A 281 9.90 -14.87 9.72
N SER A 282 10.78 -13.98 9.26
CA SER A 282 11.77 -13.27 10.06
C SER A 282 11.77 -11.77 9.74
N ALA A 283 12.11 -10.95 10.74
CA ALA A 283 12.34 -9.51 10.57
C ALA A 283 13.84 -9.22 10.58
N HIS A 284 14.30 -8.32 9.72
CA HIS A 284 15.71 -8.02 9.49
C HIS A 284 16.03 -6.55 9.74
N ASP A 285 17.19 -6.23 10.31
CA ASP A 285 17.59 -4.90 10.80
C ASP A 285 17.69 -3.78 9.75
N ASN A 286 17.53 -4.10 8.47
CA ASN A 286 17.40 -3.19 7.34
C ASN A 286 15.93 -2.73 7.07
N GLY A 287 14.97 -3.17 7.88
CA GLY A 287 13.55 -2.79 7.72
C GLY A 287 12.74 -3.76 6.85
N GLU A 288 13.25 -4.96 6.60
CA GLU A 288 12.60 -5.96 5.75
C GLU A 288 12.02 -7.12 6.55
N LEU A 289 10.95 -7.73 6.00
CA LEU A 289 10.46 -9.03 6.42
C LEU A 289 10.83 -10.07 5.37
N HIS A 290 11.45 -11.16 5.79
CA HIS A 290 11.80 -12.28 4.93
C HIS A 290 10.83 -13.44 5.17
N PHE A 291 10.36 -14.03 4.09
CA PHE A 291 9.48 -15.18 4.08
C PHE A 291 10.19 -16.30 3.32
N THR A 292 10.22 -17.50 3.88
CA THR A 292 10.85 -18.65 3.23
C THR A 292 9.90 -19.83 3.23
N LEU A 293 9.86 -20.53 2.11
CA LEU A 293 9.20 -21.83 1.97
C LEU A 293 10.26 -22.85 1.57
N SER A 294 10.39 -23.89 2.38
CA SER A 294 11.42 -24.93 2.24
C SER A 294 10.91 -26.27 2.76
N ALA A 295 11.75 -27.30 2.76
CA ALA A 295 11.44 -28.59 3.36
C ALA A 295 12.72 -29.20 3.99
N LYS A 296 12.55 -30.01 5.04
CA LYS A 296 13.68 -30.62 5.77
C LYS A 296 14.50 -31.53 4.84
N GLY A 297 15.82 -31.36 4.87
CA GLY A 297 16.78 -32.08 4.05
C GLY A 297 16.65 -31.81 2.54
N ASP A 298 16.03 -30.69 2.15
CA ASP A 298 15.97 -30.22 0.76
C ASP A 298 16.76 -28.91 0.59
N GLU A 299 18.07 -29.06 0.40
CA GLU A 299 19.00 -27.93 0.25
C GLU A 299 18.82 -27.11 -1.04
N ARG A 300 18.01 -27.59 -2.00
CA ARG A 300 17.96 -27.03 -3.36
C ARG A 300 16.64 -26.40 -3.75
N ASN A 301 15.53 -26.84 -3.16
CA ASN A 301 14.19 -26.41 -3.56
C ASN A 301 13.54 -25.52 -2.49
N TRP A 302 14.25 -24.49 -2.05
CA TRP A 302 13.67 -23.41 -1.26
C TRP A 302 13.68 -22.11 -2.07
N GLU A 303 12.74 -21.22 -1.76
CA GLU A 303 12.77 -19.85 -2.26
C GLU A 303 12.41 -18.88 -1.14
N GLY A 304 12.91 -17.65 -1.28
CA GLY A 304 12.68 -16.54 -0.36
C GLY A 304 11.87 -15.43 -1.02
N PHE A 305 11.06 -14.74 -0.22
CA PHE A 305 10.37 -13.52 -0.60
C PHE A 305 10.69 -12.43 0.41
N VAL A 306 10.97 -11.22 -0.08
CA VAL A 306 11.31 -10.05 0.73
C VAL A 306 10.19 -9.04 0.65
N TRP A 307 9.70 -8.60 1.82
CA TRP A 307 8.78 -7.49 1.95
C TRP A 307 9.51 -6.32 2.63
N PRO A 308 9.99 -5.32 1.88
CA PRO A 308 10.52 -4.10 2.45
C PRO A 308 9.38 -3.28 3.06
N LEU A 309 9.45 -3.02 4.37
CA LEU A 309 8.37 -2.35 5.07
C LEU A 309 8.32 -0.87 4.73
N ALA A 310 7.15 -0.40 4.33
CA ALA A 310 6.85 1.04 4.35
C ALA A 310 6.64 1.52 5.79
N SER A 311 6.82 2.82 6.03
CA SER A 311 6.63 3.43 7.37
C SER A 311 5.24 3.23 7.97
N LEU A 312 4.23 2.99 7.14
CA LEU A 312 2.83 2.78 7.54
C LEU A 312 2.39 1.32 7.52
N ASP A 313 3.26 0.40 7.08
CA ASP A 313 2.94 -1.03 7.12
C ASP A 313 2.70 -1.48 8.56
N ASN A 314 1.78 -2.42 8.73
CA ASN A 314 1.46 -2.98 10.03
C ASN A 314 2.04 -4.39 10.11
N VAL A 315 3.19 -4.52 10.80
CA VAL A 315 3.92 -5.79 10.95
C VAL A 315 3.03 -6.89 11.52
N LYS A 316 2.21 -6.56 12.51
CA LYS A 316 1.27 -7.50 13.11
C LYS A 316 0.23 -8.00 12.10
N LEU A 317 -0.35 -7.10 11.31
CA LEU A 317 -1.31 -7.47 10.27
C LEU A 317 -0.65 -8.34 9.19
N ILE A 318 0.58 -8.02 8.78
CA ILE A 318 1.34 -8.82 7.81
C ILE A 318 1.59 -10.24 8.35
N GLU A 319 2.02 -10.36 9.61
CA GLU A 319 2.20 -11.64 10.28
C GLU A 319 0.89 -12.45 10.35
N GLU A 320 -0.21 -11.80 10.74
CA GLU A 320 -1.54 -12.42 10.81
C GLU A 320 -2.00 -12.93 9.43
N ASN A 321 -1.87 -12.09 8.39
CA ASN A 321 -2.21 -12.46 7.01
C ASN A 321 -1.33 -13.61 6.50
N PHE A 322 -0.04 -13.63 6.83
CA PHE A 322 0.86 -14.72 6.46
C PHE A 322 0.46 -16.05 7.11
N ARG A 323 0.16 -16.05 8.42
CA ARG A 323 -0.31 -17.25 9.11
C ARG A 323 -1.63 -17.76 8.55
N GLU A 324 -2.55 -16.84 8.23
CA GLU A 324 -3.81 -17.20 7.59
C GLU A 324 -3.59 -17.82 6.21
N LEU A 325 -2.75 -17.22 5.37
CA LEU A 325 -2.37 -17.77 4.07
C LEU A 325 -1.78 -19.18 4.19
N MET A 326 -0.83 -19.41 5.11
CA MET A 326 -0.25 -20.74 5.33
C MET A 326 -1.31 -21.76 5.77
N ARG A 327 -2.24 -21.37 6.63
CA ARG A 327 -3.37 -22.19 7.07
C ARG A 327 -4.29 -22.55 5.90
N GLU A 328 -4.64 -21.59 5.04
CA GLU A 328 -5.45 -21.82 3.84
C GLU A 328 -4.74 -22.76 2.84
N CYS A 329 -3.43 -22.62 2.70
CA CYS A 329 -2.61 -23.51 1.89
C CYS A 329 -2.34 -24.87 2.55
N HIS A 330 -2.83 -25.13 3.78
CA HIS A 330 -2.62 -26.35 4.56
C HIS A 330 -1.14 -26.64 4.87
N VAL A 331 -0.34 -25.61 5.10
CA VAL A 331 1.02 -25.72 5.64
C VAL A 331 0.90 -25.83 7.15
N ARG A 332 1.45 -26.91 7.73
CA ARG A 332 1.33 -27.20 9.16
C ARG A 332 2.48 -26.63 9.97
N ASP A 333 3.66 -26.57 9.38
CA ASP A 333 4.89 -26.16 10.05
C ASP A 333 5.18 -24.69 9.69
N VAL A 334 4.81 -23.78 10.60
CA VAL A 334 4.89 -22.33 10.39
C VAL A 334 5.61 -21.68 11.56
N HIS A 335 6.76 -21.09 11.28
CA HIS A 335 7.64 -20.45 12.26
C HIS A 335 7.68 -18.94 12.04
N VAL A 336 7.61 -18.20 13.14
CA VAL A 336 7.84 -16.75 13.17
C VAL A 336 8.96 -16.52 14.17
N LEU A 337 10.09 -16.01 13.68
CA LEU A 337 11.26 -15.78 14.52
C LEU A 337 11.04 -14.52 15.37
N ALA A 338 11.27 -14.63 16.67
CA ALA A 338 10.98 -13.58 17.63
C ALA A 338 12.09 -12.51 17.73
N GLU A 339 13.27 -12.81 17.20
CA GLU A 339 14.44 -11.93 17.26
C GLU A 339 14.65 -11.20 15.95
N LEU A 340 15.15 -9.97 16.04
CA LEU A 340 15.60 -9.20 14.89
C LEU A 340 16.89 -9.83 14.35
N GLN A 341 16.89 -10.12 13.05
CA GLN A 341 17.98 -10.81 12.37
C GLN A 341 18.86 -9.80 11.61
N ALA A 342 20.12 -10.17 11.36
CA ALA A 342 20.95 -9.39 10.46
C ALA A 342 20.41 -9.47 9.02
N GLU A 343 20.50 -8.40 8.25
CA GLU A 343 20.16 -8.37 6.82
C GLU A 343 20.87 -9.48 6.02
N SER A 344 22.16 -9.71 6.30
CA SER A 344 22.98 -10.64 5.54
C SER A 344 23.97 -11.41 6.42
N ARG A 345 24.41 -12.56 5.91
CA ARG A 345 25.50 -13.36 6.46
C ARG A 345 26.51 -13.62 5.35
N ASP A 346 27.78 -13.28 5.60
CA ASP A 346 28.88 -13.44 4.64
C ASP A 346 28.61 -12.75 3.28
N GLY A 347 27.87 -11.63 3.29
CA GLY A 347 27.54 -10.84 2.09
C GLY A 347 26.35 -11.36 1.28
N VAL A 348 25.63 -12.37 1.77
CA VAL A 348 24.43 -12.93 1.14
C VAL A 348 23.20 -12.61 2.00
N PRO A 349 22.07 -12.16 1.42
CA PRO A 349 20.83 -11.96 2.17
C PRO A 349 20.47 -13.19 3.01
N LEU A 350 20.16 -12.97 4.28
CA LEU A 350 19.93 -14.04 5.23
C LEU A 350 18.49 -14.57 5.10
N PHE A 351 18.35 -15.85 4.78
CA PHE A 351 17.08 -16.58 4.82
C PHE A 351 17.24 -17.80 5.73
N PHE A 352 16.15 -18.14 6.44
CA PHE A 352 16.10 -19.33 7.29
C PHE A 352 15.30 -20.40 6.57
N THR A 353 15.84 -21.61 6.55
CA THR A 353 15.22 -22.79 5.96
C THR A 353 14.79 -23.78 7.05
N ALA A 354 14.06 -24.82 6.67
CA ALA A 354 13.60 -25.87 7.57
C ALA A 354 14.73 -26.57 8.34
N ASP A 355 15.95 -26.55 7.80
CA ASP A 355 17.13 -27.18 8.41
C ASP A 355 17.86 -26.24 9.40
N ASP A 356 17.45 -24.97 9.49
CA ASP A 356 17.98 -23.98 10.44
C ASP A 356 17.17 -23.88 11.74
N LEU A 357 16.03 -24.58 11.83
CA LEU A 357 15.06 -24.51 12.94
C LEU A 357 15.38 -25.41 14.14
#